data_AF-J0DCK9-F1
#
_entry.id   AF-J0DCK9-F1
#
_cell.length_a   1.000
_cell.length_b   1.000
_cell.length_c   1.000
_cell.angle_alpha   90.00
_cell.angle_beta   90.00
_cell.angle_gamma   90.00
#
_symmetry.space_group_name_H-M   'P 1'
#
loop_
_entity.id
_entity.type
_entity.pdbx_description
1 polymer ?
#
loop_
_entity_poly.entity_id
_entity_poly.type
_entity_poly.pdbx_seq_one_letter_code
_entity_poly.pdbx_strand_id
1 'polypeptide(L)' 'MDIYALYITIGLFTGILSGIFGIGGGMIIVPIMLATGHSFEESIGISILQMALSSFVGSVLNFKKNRLIFL' A
#
# COMPACT_ATOMS: atom_id res chain seq x y z
N MET A 1 6.54 -15.54 21.50
CA MET A 1 7.28 -14.39 20.92
C MET A 1 7.35 -14.47 19.40
N ASP A 2 7.13 -15.66 18.83
CA ASP A 2 7.25 -15.97 17.40
C ASP A 2 6.19 -15.29 16.51
N ILE A 3 4.98 -15.10 17.04
CA ILE A 3 3.88 -14.44 16.30
C ILE A 3 4.20 -12.97 15.99
N TYR A 4 4.90 -12.27 16.90
CA TYR A 4 5.26 -10.86 16.72
C TYR A 4 6.36 -10.69 15.67
N ALA A 5 7.32 -11.61 15.62
CA ALA A 5 8.34 -11.62 14.58
C ALA A 5 7.72 -11.83 13.19
N LEU A 6 6.75 -12.75 13.08
CA LEU A 6 6.02 -13.00 11.84
C LEU A 6 5.29 -11.74 11.33
N TYR A 7 4.58 -11.03 12.22
CA TYR A 7 3.89 -9.79 11.85
C TYR A 7 4.85 -8.68 11.40
N ILE A 8 6.02 -8.56 12.03
CA ILE A 8 7.05 -7.58 11.63
C ILE A 8 7.60 -7.91 10.25
N THR A 9 7.91 -9.18 9.97
CA THR A 9 8.42 -9.60 8.65
C THR A 9 7.39 -9.33 7.55
N ILE A 10 6.11 -9.64 7.79
CA ILE A 10 5.03 -9.38 6.82
C ILE A 10 4.84 -7.88 6.61
N GLY A 11 4.86 -7.06 7.67
CA GLY A 11 4.76 -5.60 7.55
C GLY A 11 5.92 -4.98 6.78
N LEU A 12 7.14 -5.49 6.98
CA LEU A 12 8.32 -5.02 6.27
C LEU A 12 8.25 -5.40 4.77
N PHE A 13 7.85 -6.63 4.46
CA PHE A 13 7.73 -7.11 3.09
C PHE A 13 6.62 -6.38 2.32
N THR A 14 5.45 -6.20 2.95
CA THR A 14 4.33 -5.46 2.35
C THR A 14 4.63 -3.98 2.17
N GLY A 15 5.35 -3.35 3.12
CA GLY A 15 5.82 -1.96 3.00
C GLY A 15 6.84 -1.77 1.86
N ILE A 16 7.79 -2.69 1.72
CA ILE A 16 8.77 -2.67 0.61
C ILE A 16 8.06 -2.88 -0.74
N LEU A 17 7.18 -3.88 -0.83
CA LEU A 17 6.40 -4.12 -2.06
C LEU A 17 5.53 -2.90 -2.41
N SER A 18 4.83 -2.31 -1.44
CA SER A 18 4.02 -1.10 -1.67
C SER A 18 4.87 0.09 -2.16
N GLY A 19 6.08 0.25 -1.60
CA GLY A 19 7.03 1.30 -2.00
C GLY A 19 7.69 1.08 -3.36
N ILE A 20 8.03 -0.17 -3.71
CA ILE A 20 8.67 -0.51 -5.00
C ILE A 20 7.68 -0.46 -6.14
N PHE A 21 6.46 -0.96 -5.96
CA PHE A 21 5.49 -1.03 -7.04
C PHE A 21 4.88 0.33 -7.39
N GLY A 22 5.00 1.35 -6.52
CA GLY A 22 4.51 2.71 -6.81
C GLY A 22 2.99 2.84 -7.03
N ILE A 23 2.26 1.73 -6.98
CA ILE A 23 0.83 1.57 -7.25
C ILE A 23 -0.02 1.88 -5.99
N GLY A 24 0.64 2.07 -4.84
CA GLY A 24 -0.03 2.44 -3.60
C GLY A 24 -0.90 1.33 -3.04
N GLY A 25 -0.32 0.15 -2.79
CA GLY A 25 -0.85 -0.92 -1.92
C GLY A 25 -2.17 -1.62 -2.32
N GLY A 26 -3.04 -0.98 -3.11
CA GLY A 26 -4.41 -1.43 -3.35
C GLY A 26 -4.51 -2.78 -4.07
N MET A 27 -3.60 -3.04 -5.00
CA MET A 27 -3.48 -4.34 -5.70
C MET A 27 -3.22 -5.52 -4.75
N ILE A 28 -2.64 -5.26 -3.57
CA ILE A 28 -2.37 -6.27 -2.55
C ILE A 28 -3.50 -6.29 -1.50
N ILE A 29 -4.05 -5.12 -1.13
CA ILE A 29 -5.13 -5.01 -0.15
C ILE A 29 -6.40 -5.70 -0.61
N VAL A 30 -6.84 -5.52 -1.86
CA VAL A 30 -8.07 -6.15 -2.36
C VAL A 30 -8.06 -7.68 -2.23
N PRO A 31 -7.06 -8.42 -2.74
CA PRO A 31 -7.01 -9.87 -2.61
C PRO A 31 -6.80 -10.34 -1.16
N ILE A 32 -6.07 -9.59 -0.32
CA ILE A 32 -5.92 -9.92 1.12
C ILE A 32 -7.26 -9.81 1.84
N MET A 33 -8.00 -8.72 1.61
CA MET A 33 -9.28 -8.49 2.28
C MET A 33 -10.32 -9.54 1.86
N LEU A 34 -10.30 -9.90 0.56
CA LEU A 34 -11.10 -11.00 0.02
C LEU A 34 -10.71 -12.36 0.62
N ALA A 35 -9.41 -12.63 0.78
CA ALA A 35 -8.92 -13.85 1.42
C ALA A 35 -9.30 -13.93 2.91
N THR A 36 -9.48 -12.79 3.58
CA THR A 36 -9.97 -12.71 4.98
C THR A 36 -11.49 -12.80 5.11
N GLY A 37 -12.23 -12.94 4.00
CA GLY A 37 -13.69 -13.11 4.00
C GLY A 37 -14.48 -11.82 4.18
N HIS A 38 -13.88 -10.66 3.92
CA HIS A 38 -14.62 -9.39 3.87
C HIS A 38 -15.40 -9.25 2.57
N SER A 39 -16.46 -8.44 2.60
CA SER A 39 -17.29 -8.20 1.44
C SER A 39 -16.50 -7.50 0.34
N PHE A 40 -16.80 -7.85 -0.92
CA PHE A 40 -16.13 -7.29 -2.10
C PHE A 40 -16.24 -5.76 -2.14
N GLU A 41 -17.40 -5.23 -1.73
CA GLU A 41 -17.70 -3.80 -1.69
C GLU A 41 -16.82 -3.03 -0.68
N GLU A 42 -16.65 -3.59 0.54
CA GLU A 42 -15.79 -3.00 1.58
C GLU A 42 -14.31 -3.03 1.18
N SER A 43 -13.89 -4.15 0.59
CA SER A 43 -12.52 -4.39 0.15
C SER A 43 -12.09 -3.41 -0.94
N ILE A 44 -12.98 -3.16 -1.90
CA ILE A 44 -12.77 -2.14 -2.93
C ILE A 44 -12.70 -0.76 -2.29
N GLY A 45 -13.68 -0.39 -1.46
CA GLY A 45 -13.74 0.93 -0.81
C GLY A 45 -12.46 1.30 -0.06
N ILE A 46 -11.92 0.35 0.70
CA ILE A 46 -10.68 0.53 1.47
C ILE A 46 -9.45 0.68 0.55
N SER A 47 -9.40 -0.09 -0.53
CA SER A 47 -8.32 -0.01 -1.52
C SER A 47 -8.26 1.35 -2.21
N ILE A 48 -9.40 1.91 -2.65
CA ILE A 48 -9.40 3.21 -3.35
C ILE A 48 -8.97 4.34 -2.40
N LEU A 49 -9.44 4.29 -1.16
CA LEU A 49 -9.09 5.29 -0.13
C LEU A 49 -7.60 5.23 0.22
N GLN A 50 -7.07 4.01 0.36
CA GLN A 50 -5.64 3.79 0.60
C GLN A 50 -4.77 4.21 -0.61
N MET A 51 -5.20 3.92 -1.84
CA MET A 51 -4.53 4.37 -3.06
C MET A 51 -4.52 5.90 -3.18
N ALA A 52 -5.63 6.58 -2.86
CA ALA A 52 -5.72 8.03 -2.87
C ALA A 52 -4.74 8.66 -1.86
N LEU A 53 -4.67 8.13 -0.64
CA LEU A 53 -3.72 8.57 0.38
C LEU A 53 -2.27 8.30 -0.04
N SER A 54 -1.98 7.13 -0.61
CA SER A 54 -0.64 6.79 -1.10
C SER A 54 -0.20 7.68 -2.26
N SER A 55 -1.12 8.05 -3.16
CA SER A 55 -0.85 8.98 -4.25
C SER A 55 -0.56 10.38 -3.73
N PHE A 56 -1.33 10.86 -2.74
CA PHE A 56 -1.09 12.13 -2.10
C PHE A 56 0.29 12.17 -1.42
N VAL A 57 0.61 11.14 -0.62
CA VAL A 57 1.93 11.01 0.02
C VAL A 57 3.04 10.88 -1.01
N GLY A 58 2.86 10.07 -2.05
CA GLY A 58 3.81 9.92 -3.15
C GLY A 58 4.07 11.24 -3.88
N SER A 59 3.03 12.03 -4.12
CA SER A 59 3.12 13.35 -4.75
C SER A 59 3.88 14.34 -3.88
N VAL A 60 3.60 14.39 -2.57
CA VAL A 60 4.32 15.23 -1.60
C VAL A 60 5.79 14.78 -1.45
N LEU A 61 6.04 13.47 -1.41
CA LEU A 61 7.38 12.90 -1.29
C LEU A 61 8.20 13.16 -2.56
N ASN A 62 7.56 13.12 -3.73
CA ASN A 62 8.19 13.42 -5.02
C ASN A 62 8.51 14.93 -5.14
N PHE A 63 7.60 15.79 -4.65
CA PHE A 63 7.84 17.24 -4.57
C PHE A 63 9.03 17.60 -3.68
N LYS A 64 9.20 16.92 -2.54
CA LYS A 64 10.30 17.19 -1.61
C LYS A 64 11.65 16.67 -2.09
N LYS A 65 11.68 15.75 -3.06
CA LYS A 65 12.91 15.12 -3.56
C LYS A 65 13.58 15.86 -4.73
N ASN A 66 13.06 17.00 -5.18
CA ASN A 66 13.65 17.87 -6.22
C ASN A 66 14.13 17.11 -7.48
N ARG A 67 13.47 16.00 -7.83
CA ARG A 67 13.67 15.24 -9.08
C ARG A 67 12.38 15.22 -9.88
N LEU A 68 11.90 16.41 -10.22
CA LEU A 68 11.04 16.55 -11.38
C LEU A 68 11.95 16.42 -12.60
N ILE A 69 12.15 15.19 -13.08
CA ILE A 69 12.41 14.98 -14.50
C ILE A 69 11.02 14.90 -15.12
N PHE A 70 10.36 16.05 -15.23
CA PHE A 70 9.55 16.25 -16.42
C PHE A 70 10.58 16.42 -17.53
N LEU A 71 10.45 15.60 -18.57
CA LEU A 71 11.26 15.61 -19.80
C LEU A 71 12.03 16.91 -20.07
#